data_AF-A0AAW9JAN4-F1
#
_entry.id   AF-A0AAW9JAN4-F1
#
_cell.length_a   1.000
_cell.length_b   1.000
_cell.length_c   1.000
_cell.angle_alpha   90.00
_cell.angle_beta   90.00
_cell.angle_gamma   90.00
#
_symmetry.space_group_name_H-M   'P 1'
#
loop_
_entity.id
_entity.type
_entity.pdbx_description
1 polymer ?
#
loop_
_entity_poly.entity_id
_entity_poly.type
_entity_poly.pdbx_seq_one_letter_code
_entity_poly.pdbx_strand_id
1 'polypeptide(L)'
;IYPEEYEKSLMEFAETEEYQLIIAIGPEQENDVKAVSERFPNQKFTLIDSKLEANNVSSIYTRWEEQAFLNGVISGILSKKEYEVSGFMPKAGIILGMEVPHLREGAIGFEAGFKYVNPEGEVMSAVVNDFKNPLKARETALLMYSKG
;
A
#
# COMPACT_ATOMS: atom_id res chain seq x y z
N ILE A 1 -5.29 13.32 -6.74
CA ILE A 1 -6.24 12.81 -5.75
C ILE A 1 -7.04 14.05 -5.39
N TYR A 2 -8.35 14.03 -5.58
CA TYR A 2 -9.25 15.17 -5.32
C TYR A 2 -10.22 14.75 -4.21
N PRO A 3 -9.77 14.72 -2.93
CA PRO A 3 -10.60 14.25 -1.82
C PRO A 3 -11.93 14.96 -1.71
N GLU A 4 -11.98 16.22 -2.11
CA GLU A 4 -13.16 17.08 -2.11
C GLU A 4 -14.27 16.61 -3.07
N GLU A 5 -13.97 15.74 -4.03
CA GLU A 5 -14.93 15.28 -5.03
C GLU A 5 -15.56 13.92 -4.70
N TYR A 6 -15.01 13.15 -3.74
CA TYR A 6 -15.41 11.76 -3.49
C TYR A 6 -16.87 11.61 -3.08
N GLU A 7 -17.32 12.29 -2.01
CA GLU A 7 -18.72 12.19 -1.55
C GLU A 7 -19.68 12.61 -2.66
N LYS A 8 -19.34 13.70 -3.38
CA LYS A 8 -20.16 14.21 -4.48
C LYS A 8 -20.32 13.19 -5.59
N SER A 9 -19.23 12.61 -6.10
CA SER A 9 -19.29 11.61 -7.17
C SER A 9 -20.03 10.35 -6.72
N LEU A 10 -19.82 9.90 -5.48
CA LEU A 10 -20.53 8.75 -4.92
C LEU A 10 -22.04 8.99 -4.84
N MET A 11 -22.46 10.20 -4.42
CA MET A 11 -23.88 10.59 -4.43
C MET A 11 -24.44 10.61 -5.85
N GLU A 12 -23.76 11.28 -6.79
CA GLU A 12 -24.21 11.37 -8.18
C GLU A 12 -24.40 9.98 -8.80
N PHE A 13 -23.49 9.03 -8.57
CA PHE A 13 -23.64 7.66 -9.05
C PHE A 13 -24.76 6.89 -8.36
N ALA A 14 -25.00 7.11 -7.06
CA ALA A 14 -26.08 6.45 -6.34
C ALA A 14 -27.46 7.00 -6.74
N GLU A 15 -27.55 8.30 -7.04
CA GLU A 15 -28.79 8.96 -7.47
C GLU A 15 -29.27 8.53 -8.85
N THR A 16 -28.38 8.10 -9.75
CA THR A 16 -28.81 7.65 -11.08
C THR A 16 -29.57 6.33 -11.04
N GLU A 17 -29.36 5.51 -10.00
CA GLU A 17 -29.85 4.12 -9.90
C GLU A 17 -29.42 3.22 -11.07
N GLU A 18 -28.48 3.66 -11.90
CA GLU A 18 -28.01 2.92 -13.09
C GLU A 18 -26.99 1.83 -12.73
N TYR A 19 -26.30 1.98 -11.60
CA TYR A 19 -25.20 1.12 -11.20
C TYR A 19 -25.63 0.08 -10.16
N GLN A 20 -25.59 -1.20 -10.54
CA GLN A 20 -25.83 -2.30 -9.60
C GLN A 20 -24.81 -2.36 -8.45
N LEU A 21 -23.60 -1.82 -8.68
CA LEU A 21 -22.50 -1.77 -7.73
C LEU A 21 -21.66 -0.51 -8.00
N ILE A 22 -21.35 0.24 -6.95
CA ILE A 22 -20.39 1.35 -6.99
C ILE A 22 -19.10 0.89 -6.30
N ILE A 23 -17.95 1.09 -6.94
CA ILE A 23 -16.64 0.67 -6.43
C ILE A 23 -15.80 1.90 -6.08
N ALA A 24 -15.43 2.03 -4.82
CA ALA A 24 -14.48 3.02 -4.32
C ALA A 24 -13.14 2.35 -4.02
N ILE A 25 -12.04 3.11 -4.14
CA ILE A 25 -10.67 2.60 -4.03
C ILE A 25 -9.87 3.53 -3.12
N GLY A 26 -9.35 2.97 -2.04
CA GLY A 26 -8.44 3.65 -1.13
C GLY A 26 -9.10 4.00 0.21
N PRO A 27 -8.34 3.91 1.31
CA PRO A 27 -8.84 4.20 2.66
C PRO A 27 -9.27 5.66 2.83
N GLU A 28 -8.77 6.58 2.00
CA GLU A 28 -9.15 7.99 2.03
C GLU A 28 -10.64 8.23 1.73
N GLN A 29 -11.33 7.29 1.07
CA GLN A 29 -12.75 7.40 0.75
C GLN A 29 -13.67 6.79 1.83
N GLU A 30 -13.11 6.24 2.91
CA GLU A 30 -13.87 5.46 3.90
C GLU A 30 -15.03 6.24 4.51
N ASN A 31 -14.80 7.50 4.90
CA ASN A 31 -15.83 8.35 5.50
C ASN A 31 -16.93 8.72 4.49
N ASP A 32 -16.55 8.99 3.23
CA ASP A 32 -17.48 9.38 2.17
C ASP A 32 -18.36 8.19 1.77
N VAL A 33 -17.76 7.01 1.57
CA VAL A 33 -18.51 5.77 1.30
C VAL A 33 -19.45 5.46 2.45
N LYS A 34 -19.01 5.59 3.70
CA LYS A 34 -19.88 5.39 4.86
C LYS A 34 -21.09 6.33 4.81
N ALA A 35 -20.86 7.63 4.67
CA ALA A 35 -21.92 8.64 4.65
C ALA A 35 -22.92 8.42 3.51
N VAL A 36 -22.45 8.11 2.30
CA VAL A 36 -23.32 7.86 1.14
C VAL A 36 -24.04 6.52 1.27
N SER A 37 -23.38 5.47 1.77
CA SER A 37 -24.01 4.15 1.94
C SER A 37 -25.21 4.19 2.89
N GLU A 38 -25.16 5.02 3.93
CA GLU A 38 -26.26 5.25 4.88
C GLU A 38 -27.44 6.00 4.23
N ARG A 39 -27.18 6.90 3.28
CA ARG A 39 -28.21 7.65 2.54
C ARG A 39 -28.89 6.80 1.46
N PHE A 40 -28.17 5.85 0.87
CA PHE A 40 -28.65 4.98 -0.21
C PHE A 40 -28.62 3.50 0.22
N PRO A 41 -29.49 3.07 1.16
CA PRO A 41 -29.41 1.74 1.76
C PRO A 41 -29.63 0.58 0.78
N ASN A 42 -30.25 0.84 -0.37
CA ASN A 42 -30.47 -0.15 -1.43
C ASN A 42 -29.33 -0.21 -2.46
N GLN A 43 -28.48 0.81 -2.51
CA GLN A 43 -27.31 0.83 -3.40
C GLN A 43 -26.22 -0.04 -2.79
N LYS A 44 -25.59 -0.89 -3.61
CA LYS A 44 -24.45 -1.71 -3.18
C LYS A 44 -23.14 -0.96 -3.43
N PHE A 45 -22.25 -1.04 -2.46
CA PHE A 45 -20.90 -0.49 -2.54
C PHE A 45 -19.85 -1.58 -2.32
N THR A 46 -18.72 -1.45 -2.99
CA THR A 46 -17.48 -2.13 -2.62
C THR A 46 -16.43 -1.07 -2.33
N LEU A 47 -15.73 -1.20 -1.20
CA LEU A 47 -14.59 -0.34 -0.88
C LEU A 47 -13.32 -1.18 -0.81
N ILE A 48 -12.37 -0.87 -1.68
CA ILE A 48 -11.05 -1.53 -1.74
C ILE A 48 -10.05 -0.77 -0.87
N ASP A 49 -9.19 -1.50 -0.18
CA ASP A 49 -8.16 -1.02 0.76
C ASP A 49 -8.74 -0.34 2.03
N SER A 50 -9.90 -0.83 2.50
CA SER A 50 -10.53 -0.39 3.75
C SER A 50 -11.10 -1.57 4.52
N LYS A 51 -11.29 -1.37 5.83
CA LYS A 51 -11.95 -2.30 6.76
C LYS A 51 -13.34 -1.81 7.18
N LEU A 52 -13.97 -0.93 6.40
CA LEU A 52 -15.28 -0.37 6.71
C LEU A 52 -16.34 -1.47 6.86
N GLU A 53 -17.06 -1.46 7.98
CA GLU A 53 -18.23 -2.31 8.21
C GLU A 53 -19.50 -1.48 8.07
N ALA A 54 -20.35 -1.81 7.09
CA ALA A 54 -21.66 -1.22 6.88
C ALA A 54 -22.59 -2.19 6.13
N ASN A 55 -23.91 -2.04 6.28
CA ASN A 55 -24.90 -3.03 5.84
C ASN A 55 -24.89 -3.34 4.33
N ASN A 56 -24.61 -2.33 3.51
CA ASN A 56 -24.61 -2.39 2.04
C ASN A 56 -23.22 -2.14 1.45
N VAL A 57 -22.17 -2.30 2.25
CA VAL A 57 -20.77 -2.12 1.82
C VAL A 57 -20.01 -3.43 1.98
N SER A 58 -19.39 -3.90 0.89
CA SER A 58 -18.41 -4.97 0.92
C SER A 58 -17.00 -4.38 0.94
N SER A 59 -16.29 -4.55 2.04
CA SER A 59 -14.91 -4.08 2.16
C SER A 59 -13.90 -5.17 1.79
N ILE A 60 -12.92 -4.82 0.97
CA ILE A 60 -11.80 -5.68 0.58
C ILE A 60 -10.52 -5.00 1.08
N TYR A 61 -9.76 -5.67 1.92
CA TYR A 61 -8.46 -5.18 2.39
C TYR A 61 -7.40 -6.26 2.34
N THR A 62 -6.16 -5.81 2.24
CA THR A 62 -4.97 -6.65 2.33
C THR A 62 -4.32 -6.48 3.69
N ARG A 63 -3.58 -7.51 4.11
CA ARG A 63 -2.66 -7.45 5.24
C ARG A 63 -1.28 -7.14 4.69
N TRP A 64 -0.97 -5.85 4.63
CA TRP A 64 0.21 -5.32 3.95
C TRP A 64 1.51 -5.90 4.52
N GLU A 65 1.55 -6.11 5.82
CA GLU A 65 2.68 -6.71 6.53
C GLU A 65 2.93 -8.15 6.07
N GLU A 66 1.88 -8.96 5.89
CA GLU A 66 2.00 -10.35 5.45
C GLU A 66 2.39 -10.45 3.97
N GLN A 67 1.82 -9.57 3.14
CA GLN A 67 2.15 -9.48 1.73
C GLN A 67 3.64 -9.14 1.54
N ALA A 68 4.13 -8.10 2.23
CA ALA A 68 5.49 -7.63 2.06
C ALA A 68 6.54 -8.52 2.75
N PHE A 69 6.16 -9.29 3.76
CA PHE A 69 7.06 -10.24 4.45
C PHE A 69 7.70 -11.23 3.47
N LEU A 70 6.93 -11.81 2.56
CA LEU A 70 7.45 -12.77 1.59
C LEU A 70 8.45 -12.11 0.62
N ASN A 71 8.22 -10.87 0.22
CA ASN A 71 9.19 -10.09 -0.56
C ASN A 71 10.49 -9.86 0.22
N GLY A 72 10.38 -9.55 1.52
CA GLY A 72 11.52 -9.44 2.42
C GLY A 72 12.34 -10.72 2.49
N VAL A 73 11.69 -11.88 2.65
CA VAL A 73 12.34 -13.20 2.66
C VAL A 73 13.10 -13.46 1.36
N ILE A 74 12.48 -13.18 0.21
CA ILE A 74 13.11 -13.34 -1.10
C ILE A 74 14.35 -12.43 -1.20
N SER A 75 14.24 -11.17 -0.81
CA SER A 75 15.36 -10.22 -0.77
C SER A 75 16.49 -10.72 0.14
N GLY A 76 16.17 -11.27 1.30
CA GLY A 76 17.15 -11.83 2.22
C GLY A 76 17.89 -13.04 1.65
N ILE A 77 17.18 -13.94 0.95
CA ILE A 77 17.80 -15.09 0.28
C ILE A 77 18.77 -14.63 -0.82
N LEU A 78 18.37 -13.62 -1.60
CA LEU A 78 19.20 -13.07 -2.67
C LEU A 78 20.44 -12.36 -2.12
N SER A 79 20.29 -11.50 -1.11
CA SER A 79 21.40 -10.77 -0.51
C SER A 79 22.41 -11.70 0.18
N LYS A 80 21.96 -12.83 0.74
CA LYS A 80 22.86 -13.83 1.32
C LYS A 80 23.73 -14.52 0.26
N LYS A 81 23.14 -14.88 -0.88
CA LYS A 81 23.90 -15.44 -2.03
C LYS A 81 24.91 -14.43 -2.56
N GLU A 82 24.53 -13.16 -2.62
CA GLU A 82 25.44 -12.10 -3.04
C GLU A 82 26.58 -11.88 -2.05
N TYR A 83 26.33 -11.96 -0.73
CA TYR A 83 27.37 -11.92 0.30
C TYR A 83 28.40 -13.05 0.14
N GLU A 84 27.96 -14.28 -0.16
CA GLU A 84 28.86 -15.42 -0.38
C GLU A 84 29.83 -15.20 -1.55
N VAL A 85 29.44 -14.38 -2.54
CA VAL A 85 30.26 -14.06 -3.72
C VAL A 85 31.10 -12.80 -3.49
N SER A 86 30.53 -11.78 -2.87
CA SER A 86 31.12 -10.43 -2.83
C SER A 86 31.75 -10.05 -1.50
N GLY A 87 31.36 -10.70 -0.40
CA GLY A 87 31.71 -10.32 0.96
C GLY A 87 31.03 -9.05 1.49
N PHE A 88 30.11 -8.43 0.73
CA PHE A 88 29.37 -7.25 1.19
C PHE A 88 28.20 -7.63 2.09
N MET A 89 28.12 -6.97 3.25
CA MET A 89 27.05 -7.22 4.23
C MET A 89 25.66 -7.18 3.57
N PRO A 90 24.78 -8.15 3.87
CA PRO A 90 23.44 -8.20 3.31
C PRO A 90 22.63 -6.93 3.56
N LYS A 91 22.17 -6.31 2.48
CA LYS A 91 21.33 -5.11 2.51
C LYS A 91 20.13 -5.26 1.57
N ALA A 92 19.06 -4.53 1.86
CA ALA A 92 17.93 -4.36 0.96
C ALA A 92 17.35 -2.94 1.04
N GLY A 93 16.62 -2.52 0.01
CA GLY A 93 15.94 -1.24 -0.05
C GLY A 93 14.44 -1.38 -0.31
N ILE A 94 13.63 -0.56 0.36
CA ILE A 94 12.20 -0.42 0.13
C ILE A 94 11.83 1.06 -0.04
N ILE A 95 11.07 1.38 -1.09
CA ILE A 95 10.64 2.74 -1.41
C ILE A 95 9.12 2.80 -1.40
N LEU A 96 8.55 3.64 -0.52
CA LEU A 96 7.12 3.86 -0.40
C LEU A 96 6.68 5.04 -1.28
N GLY A 97 5.47 4.94 -1.84
CA GLY A 97 4.91 6.04 -2.62
C GLY A 97 4.50 7.24 -1.77
N MET A 98 3.88 6.97 -0.61
CA MET A 98 3.37 7.97 0.34
C MET A 98 3.65 7.53 1.79
N GLU A 99 3.70 8.48 2.71
CA GLU A 99 3.77 8.18 4.15
C GLU A 99 2.35 7.94 4.71
N VAL A 100 1.87 6.70 4.55
CA VAL A 100 0.54 6.26 5.03
C VAL A 100 0.65 4.95 5.81
N PRO A 101 -0.22 4.71 6.82
CA PRO A 101 -0.06 3.60 7.77
C PRO A 101 0.11 2.23 7.11
N HIS A 102 -0.73 1.89 6.12
CA HIS A 102 -0.70 0.59 5.45
C HIS A 102 0.60 0.35 4.65
N LEU A 103 1.17 1.40 4.04
CA LEU A 103 2.48 1.29 3.38
C LEU A 103 3.60 1.13 4.41
N ARG A 104 3.49 1.75 5.58
CA ARG A 104 4.44 1.57 6.68
C ARG A 104 4.37 0.17 7.27
N GLU A 105 3.18 -0.40 7.43
CA GLU A 105 2.98 -1.81 7.80
C GLU A 105 3.66 -2.74 6.80
N GLY A 106 3.51 -2.48 5.50
CA GLY A 106 4.24 -3.19 4.45
C GLY A 106 5.76 -3.07 4.59
N ALA A 107 6.31 -1.88 4.87
CA ALA A 107 7.74 -1.70 5.11
C ALA A 107 8.27 -2.51 6.30
N ILE A 108 7.50 -2.53 7.40
CA ILE A 108 7.81 -3.33 8.59
C ILE A 108 7.77 -4.83 8.25
N GLY A 109 6.74 -5.27 7.51
CA GLY A 109 6.63 -6.65 7.04
C GLY A 109 7.84 -7.07 6.20
N PHE A 110 8.22 -6.24 5.23
CA PHE A 110 9.42 -6.46 4.40
C PHE A 110 10.69 -6.57 5.25
N GLU A 111 10.91 -5.64 6.18
CA GLU A 111 12.07 -5.68 7.07
C GLU A 111 12.08 -6.95 7.94
N ALA A 112 10.94 -7.33 8.50
CA ALA A 112 10.80 -8.56 9.28
C ALA A 112 11.11 -9.81 8.43
N GLY A 113 10.63 -9.88 7.19
CA GLY A 113 10.91 -10.97 6.27
C GLY A 113 12.38 -11.04 5.87
N PHE A 114 13.02 -9.90 5.64
CA PHE A 114 14.45 -9.82 5.33
C PHE A 114 15.29 -10.30 6.52
N LYS A 115 15.00 -9.78 7.71
CA LYS A 115 15.71 -10.14 8.95
C LYS A 115 15.45 -11.56 9.42
N TYR A 116 14.31 -12.16 9.04
CA TYR A 116 14.07 -13.59 9.24
C TYR A 116 15.14 -14.46 8.56
N VAL A 117 15.64 -14.05 7.39
CA VAL A 117 16.71 -14.74 6.67
C VAL A 117 18.10 -14.25 7.09
N ASN A 118 18.27 -12.94 7.27
CA ASN A 118 19.53 -12.29 7.63
C ASN A 118 19.35 -11.40 8.87
N PRO A 119 19.48 -11.95 10.10
CA PRO A 119 19.20 -11.19 11.33
C PRO A 119 20.03 -9.91 11.50
N GLU A 120 21.28 -9.94 11.03
CA GLU A 120 22.22 -8.80 11.10
C GLU A 120 22.19 -7.88 9.87
N GLY A 121 21.32 -8.17 8.89
CA GLY A 121 21.23 -7.39 7.67
C GLY A 121 20.46 -6.07 7.89
N GLU A 122 20.70 -5.11 6.99
CA GLU A 122 20.11 -3.77 7.06
C GLU A 122 19.07 -3.57 5.96
N VAL A 123 17.95 -2.91 6.29
CA VAL A 123 16.93 -2.49 5.32
C VAL A 123 16.85 -0.97 5.29
N MET A 124 17.13 -0.38 4.14
CA MET A 124 16.94 1.04 3.88
C MET A 124 15.50 1.31 3.47
N SER A 125 14.86 2.31 4.08
CA SER A 125 13.52 2.77 3.69
C SER A 125 13.54 4.23 3.23
N ALA A 126 12.77 4.56 2.19
CA ALA A 126 12.52 5.94 1.78
C ALA A 126 11.09 6.13 1.29
N VAL A 127 10.64 7.38 1.24
CA VAL A 127 9.28 7.74 0.78
C VAL A 127 9.35 8.80 -0.31
N VAL A 128 8.72 8.53 -1.45
CA VAL A 128 8.66 9.45 -2.59
C VAL A 128 7.74 10.64 -2.31
N ASN A 129 6.66 10.41 -1.57
CA ASN A 129 5.57 11.36 -1.31
C ASN A 129 4.86 11.85 -2.59
N ASP A 130 4.79 10.99 -3.61
CA ASP A 130 4.04 11.22 -4.84
C ASP A 130 3.93 9.93 -5.66
N PHE A 131 2.72 9.34 -5.72
CA PHE A 131 2.47 8.15 -6.54
C PHE A 131 2.64 8.37 -8.06
N LYS A 132 2.70 9.63 -8.52
CA LYS A 132 2.77 10.01 -9.94
C LYS A 132 4.15 10.49 -10.37
N ASN A 133 5.18 10.37 -9.53
CA ASN A 133 6.52 10.89 -9.83
C ASN A 133 7.57 9.78 -10.03
N PRO A 134 7.63 9.16 -11.23
CA PRO A 134 8.60 8.12 -11.53
C PRO A 134 10.05 8.63 -11.55
N LEU A 135 10.27 9.92 -11.83
CA LEU A 135 11.62 10.51 -11.84
C LEU A 135 12.20 10.55 -10.42
N LYS A 136 11.43 11.04 -9.46
CA LYS A 136 11.83 11.07 -8.04
C LYS A 136 11.99 9.66 -7.47
N ALA A 137 11.13 8.72 -7.87
CA ALA A 137 11.28 7.31 -7.50
C ALA A 137 12.60 6.72 -8.01
N ARG A 138 12.96 6.99 -9.28
CA ARG A 138 14.24 6.56 -9.87
C ARG A 138 15.45 7.16 -9.13
N GLU A 139 15.43 8.46 -8.86
CA GLU A 139 16.52 9.14 -8.14
C GLU A 139 16.69 8.57 -6.73
N THR A 140 15.58 8.28 -6.05
CA THR A 140 15.58 7.65 -4.72
C THR A 140 16.20 6.24 -4.77
N ALA A 141 15.84 5.44 -5.79
CA ALA A 141 16.41 4.11 -5.99
C ALA A 141 17.91 4.16 -6.31
N LEU A 142 18.35 5.07 -7.18
CA LEU A 142 19.78 5.25 -7.49
C LEU A 142 20.58 5.66 -6.25
N LEU A 143 20.00 6.48 -5.37
CA LEU A 143 20.63 6.85 -4.10
C LEU A 143 20.71 5.67 -3.12
N MET A 144 19.74 4.76 -3.14
CA MET A 144 19.84 3.53 -2.34
C MET A 144 20.94 2.63 -2.88
N TYR A 145 20.96 2.35 -4.19
CA TYR A 145 22.01 1.51 -4.80
C TYR A 145 23.43 2.06 -4.57
N SER A 146 23.61 3.38 -4.53
CA SER A 146 24.93 3.96 -4.23
C SER A 146 25.36 3.80 -2.77
N LYS A 147 24.45 3.44 -1.86
CA LYS A 147 24.71 3.13 -0.45
C LYS A 147 24.90 1.63 -0.18
N GLY A 148 24.94 0.82 -1.25
CA GLY A 148 24.96 -0.64 -1.23
C GLY A 148 23.56 -1.21 -1.05
#